data_AF-A0ABD5F1R2-F1
#
_entry.id   AF-A0ABD5F1R2-F1
#
_cell.length_a   1.000
_cell.length_b   1.000
_cell.length_c   1.000
_cell.angle_alpha   90.00
_cell.angle_beta   90.00
_cell.angle_gamma   90.00
#
_symmetry.space_group_name_H-M   'P 1'
#
loop_
_entity.id
_entity.type
_entity.pdbx_description
1 polymer ?
#
loop_
_entity_poly.entity_id
_entity_poly.type
_entity_poly.pdbx_seq_one_letter_code
_entity_poly.pdbx_strand_id
1 'polypeptide(L)'
;VQHAAEVERNWFRRVLTGEDAPAIFGQRDPDGHDGGFEVSAESSFAVAAQIWQDEVEQARINAAARELHDTAAFMGGEVSLRWIYTHMIAEYARHCGHADLIRERIDGQAGV
;
A
#
# COMPACT_ATOMS: atom_id res chain seq x y z
N VAL A 1 0.11 -0.90 -9.75
CA VAL A 1 0.99 -0.57 -8.59
C VAL A 1 0.68 0.78 -7.95
N GLN A 2 -0.09 1.68 -8.57
CA GLN A 2 -0.57 2.92 -7.93
C GLN A 2 -1.28 2.65 -6.60
N HIS A 3 -2.20 1.69 -6.58
CA HIS A 3 -2.86 1.24 -5.35
C HIS A 3 -1.90 0.78 -4.25
N ALA A 4 -0.85 0.02 -4.59
CA ALA A 4 0.14 -0.40 -3.59
C ALA A 4 0.86 0.80 -2.93
N ALA A 5 1.10 1.89 -3.67
CA ALA A 5 1.65 3.11 -3.09
C ALA A 5 0.68 3.80 -2.11
N GLU A 6 -0.62 3.83 -2.42
CA GLU A 6 -1.64 4.38 -1.50
C GLU A 6 -1.75 3.55 -0.22
N VAL A 7 -1.72 2.22 -0.34
CA VAL A 7 -1.76 1.31 0.81
C VAL A 7 -0.55 1.53 1.72
N GLU A 8 0.67 1.58 1.16
CA GLU A 8 1.90 1.87 1.92
C GLU A 8 1.81 3.21 2.66
N ARG A 9 1.41 4.26 1.93
CA ARG A 9 1.23 5.61 2.47
C ARG A 9 0.20 5.65 3.58
N ASN A 10 -0.92 4.95 3.39
CA ASN A 10 -2.00 4.89 4.38
C ASN A 10 -1.50 4.23 5.67
N TRP A 11 -0.92 3.04 5.60
CA TRP A 11 -0.54 2.31 6.80
C TRP A 11 0.67 2.90 7.52
N PHE A 12 1.72 3.29 6.81
CA PHE A 12 2.97 3.70 7.46
C PHE A 12 3.10 5.19 7.71
N ARG A 13 2.34 6.05 7.02
CA ARG A 13 2.35 7.50 7.27
C ARG A 13 1.09 7.96 7.98
N ARG A 14 -0.10 7.59 7.47
CA ARG A 14 -1.36 8.05 8.08
C ARG A 14 -1.65 7.31 9.38
N VAL A 15 -1.68 5.98 9.37
CA VAL A 15 -2.03 5.19 10.55
C VAL A 15 -0.88 5.14 11.54
N LEU A 16 0.31 4.66 11.14
CA LEU A 16 1.41 4.44 12.07
C LEU A 16 1.96 5.72 12.70
N THR A 17 2.10 6.81 11.93
CA THR A 17 2.70 8.06 12.43
C THR A 17 1.69 9.18 12.67
N GLY A 18 0.43 9.01 12.27
CA GLY A 18 -0.58 10.08 12.37
C GLY A 18 -0.30 11.24 11.42
N GLU A 19 0.52 11.05 10.39
CA GLU A 19 0.85 12.11 9.43
C GLU A 19 -0.38 12.47 8.58
N ASP A 20 -0.66 13.76 8.44
CA ASP A 20 -1.64 14.24 7.46
C ASP A 20 -1.04 14.20 6.05
N ALA A 21 -1.01 12.99 5.48
CA ALA A 21 -0.46 12.72 4.15
C ALA A 21 -1.60 12.67 3.12
N PRO A 22 -1.71 13.62 2.17
CA PRO A 22 -2.75 13.60 1.12
C PRO A 22 -2.68 12.35 0.24
N ALA A 23 -3.74 12.05 -0.51
CA ALA A 23 -3.69 11.01 -1.55
C ALA A 23 -2.68 11.37 -2.64
N ILE A 24 -1.99 10.35 -3.16
CA ILE A 24 -1.10 10.44 -4.31
C ILE A 24 -1.92 10.40 -5.61
N PHE A 25 -2.91 9.50 -5.66
CA PHE A 25 -3.74 9.23 -6.82
C PHE A 25 -5.22 9.42 -6.49
N GLY A 26 -5.84 10.40 -7.15
CA GLY A 26 -7.27 10.69 -6.99
C GLY A 26 -7.60 11.39 -5.67
N GLN A 27 -8.89 11.38 -5.31
CA GLN A 27 -9.35 11.91 -4.04
C GLN A 27 -9.28 10.85 -2.95
N ARG A 28 -8.91 11.27 -1.74
CA ARG A 28 -8.98 10.42 -0.55
C ARG A 28 -10.44 10.13 -0.24
N ASP A 29 -10.78 8.86 -0.14
CA ASP A 29 -12.03 8.41 0.47
C ASP A 29 -11.75 8.07 1.95
N PRO A 30 -12.30 8.83 2.93
CA PRO A 30 -12.14 8.53 4.34
C PRO A 30 -12.81 7.23 4.78
N ASP A 31 -13.81 6.76 4.03
CA ASP A 31 -14.67 5.62 4.38
C ASP A 31 -14.53 4.43 3.40
N GLY A 32 -13.70 4.57 2.37
CA GLY A 32 -13.60 3.64 1.24
C GLY A 32 -12.28 2.89 1.09
N HIS A 33 -12.04 2.36 -0.10
CA HIS A 33 -10.81 1.63 -0.44
C HIS A 33 -9.62 2.58 -0.58
N ASP A 34 -8.43 2.12 -0.17
CA ASP A 34 -7.17 2.79 -0.50
C ASP A 34 -7.13 3.02 -2.02
N GLY A 35 -6.84 4.27 -2.44
CA GLY A 35 -7.02 4.74 -3.81
C GLY A 35 -6.11 4.09 -4.86
N GLY A 36 -5.91 4.75 -6.01
CA GLY A 36 -4.94 4.29 -7.01
C GLY A 36 -5.42 3.12 -7.90
N PHE A 37 -6.73 2.97 -8.09
CA PHE A 37 -7.32 2.09 -9.10
C PHE A 37 -7.69 2.80 -10.41
N GLU A 38 -7.80 4.14 -10.37
CA GLU A 38 -8.09 4.94 -11.55
C GLU A 38 -6.84 5.10 -12.40
N VAL A 39 -6.89 4.59 -13.64
CA VAL A 39 -5.82 4.69 -14.63
C VAL A 39 -6.28 5.59 -15.76
N SER A 40 -5.44 6.55 -16.14
CA SER A 40 -5.67 7.47 -17.26
C SER A 40 -4.66 7.26 -18.40
N ALA A 41 -4.84 7.93 -19.53
CA ALA A 41 -3.89 7.88 -20.64
C ALA A 41 -2.50 8.41 -20.29
N GLU A 42 -2.41 9.26 -19.27
CA GLU A 42 -1.18 9.86 -18.74
C GLU A 42 -0.49 8.97 -17.68
N SER A 43 -1.14 7.87 -17.27
CA SER A 43 -0.57 6.97 -16.27
C SER A 43 0.62 6.20 -16.82
N SER A 44 1.72 6.18 -16.07
CA SER A 44 2.96 5.48 -16.43
C SER A 44 3.33 4.46 -15.37
N PHE A 45 3.61 3.22 -15.80
CA PHE A 45 4.10 2.17 -14.92
C PHE A 45 5.40 2.58 -14.22
N ALA A 46 6.37 3.13 -14.96
CA ALA A 46 7.66 3.52 -14.40
C ALA A 46 7.50 4.58 -13.29
N VAL A 47 6.63 5.57 -13.51
CA VAL A 47 6.34 6.60 -12.52
C VAL A 47 5.63 6.01 -11.30
N ALA A 48 4.59 5.20 -11.52
CA ALA A 48 3.86 4.56 -10.43
C ALA A 48 4.73 3.59 -9.62
N ALA A 49 5.66 2.87 -10.26
CA ALA A 49 6.59 1.98 -9.60
C ALA A 49 7.62 2.77 -8.76
N GLN A 50 8.13 3.90 -9.26
CA GLN A 50 9.03 4.74 -8.49
C GLN A 50 8.33 5.31 -7.25
N ILE A 51 7.14 5.87 -7.41
CA ILE A 51 6.32 6.39 -6.30
C ILE A 51 6.08 5.30 -5.26
N TRP A 52 5.72 4.09 -5.70
CA TRP A 52 5.53 2.97 -4.80
C TRP A 52 6.80 2.62 -4.02
N GLN A 53 7.96 2.56 -4.68
CA GLN A 53 9.24 2.31 -4.01
C GLN A 53 9.62 3.41 -3.02
N ASP A 54 9.31 4.67 -3.34
CA ASP A 54 9.53 5.80 -2.44
C ASP A 54 8.67 5.68 -1.16
N GLU A 55 7.40 5.28 -1.29
CA GLU A 55 6.54 5.03 -0.12
C GLU A 55 7.00 3.81 0.70
N VAL A 56 7.51 2.75 0.05
CA VAL A 56 8.14 1.61 0.74
C VAL A 56 9.37 2.07 1.55
N GLU A 57 10.17 2.99 1.01
CA GLU A 57 11.32 3.52 1.74
C GLU A 57 10.88 4.38 2.95
N GLN A 58 9.85 5.22 2.77
CA GLN A 58 9.26 5.95 3.90
C GLN A 58 8.68 5.01 4.96
N ALA A 59 8.05 3.91 4.54
CA ALA A 59 7.55 2.89 5.45
C ALA A 59 8.66 2.28 6.32
N ARG A 60 9.82 1.99 5.72
CA ARG A 60 11.00 1.51 6.46
C ARG A 60 11.51 2.53 7.45
N ILE A 61 11.63 3.79 7.04
CA ILE A 61 12.08 4.89 7.91
C ILE A 61 11.15 5.03 9.12
N ASN A 62 9.84 5.07 8.89
CA ASN A 62 8.84 5.24 9.95
C ASN A 62 8.79 4.05 10.91
N ALA A 63 9.01 2.84 10.40
CA ALA A 63 9.02 1.64 11.21
C ALA A 63 10.34 1.43 11.97
N ALA A 64 11.48 1.92 11.46
CA ALA A 64 12.79 1.71 12.09
C ALA A 64 12.93 2.35 13.48
N ALA A 65 12.12 3.36 13.79
CA ALA A 65 12.10 4.02 15.09
C ALA A 65 11.14 3.37 16.11
N ARG A 66 10.58 2.20 15.79
CA ARG A 66 9.48 1.57 16.54
C ARG A 66 9.73 0.09 16.80
N GLU A 67 9.18 -0.38 17.90
CA GLU A 67 9.12 -1.79 18.24
C GLU A 67 7.88 -2.45 17.63
N LEU A 68 7.93 -3.76 17.39
CA LEU A 68 6.80 -4.51 16.79
C LEU A 68 5.50 -4.45 17.60
N HIS A 69 5.60 -4.16 18.90
CA HIS A 69 4.46 -4.09 19.82
C HIS A 69 3.94 -2.65 20.02
N ASP A 70 4.62 -1.64 19.45
CA ASP A 70 4.13 -0.27 19.49
C ASP A 70 2.81 -0.17 18.72
N THR A 71 1.87 0.58 19.29
CA THR A 71 0.52 0.72 18.75
C THR A 71 0.28 2.10 18.12
N ALA A 72 -0.74 2.16 17.27
CA ALA A 72 -1.31 3.37 16.71
C ALA A 72 -2.84 3.27 16.72
N ALA A 73 -3.51 4.42 16.89
CA ALA A 73 -4.97 4.48 16.90
C ALA A 73 -5.53 4.19 15.51
N PHE A 74 -6.55 3.32 15.45
CA PHE A 74 -7.21 2.95 14.20
C PHE A 74 -8.65 2.50 14.47
N MET A 75 -9.63 3.10 13.78
CA MET A 75 -11.05 2.75 13.84
C MET A 75 -11.62 2.59 15.27
N GLY A 76 -11.28 3.52 16.17
CA GLY A 76 -11.75 3.51 17.56
C GLY A 76 -11.05 2.48 18.47
N GLY A 77 -10.06 1.76 17.95
CA GLY A 77 -9.18 0.89 18.70
C GLY A 77 -7.71 1.18 18.41
N GLU A 78 -6.87 0.16 18.57
CA GLU A 78 -5.43 0.23 18.30
C GLU A 78 -4.97 -0.94 17.44
N VAL A 79 -3.99 -0.68 16.59
CA VAL A 79 -3.26 -1.69 15.81
C VAL A 79 -1.77 -1.60 16.13
N SER A 80 -1.09 -2.74 16.25
CA SER A 80 0.36 -2.77 16.46
C SER A 80 1.13 -2.74 15.13
N LEU A 81 2.40 -2.31 15.16
CA LEU A 81 3.28 -2.41 13.98
C LEU A 81 3.37 -3.85 13.45
N ARG A 82 3.38 -4.86 14.34
CA ARG A 82 3.29 -6.27 13.93
C ARG A 82 2.02 -6.58 13.15
N TRP A 83 0.89 -6.06 13.61
CA TRP A 83 -0.39 -6.23 12.91
C TRP A 83 -0.34 -5.57 11.54
N ILE A 84 0.18 -4.34 11.44
CA ILE A 84 0.34 -3.61 10.17
C ILE A 84 1.18 -4.42 9.18
N TYR A 85 2.35 -4.93 9.59
CA TYR A 85 3.16 -5.75 8.71
C TYR A 85 2.45 -7.02 8.23
N THR A 86 1.74 -7.70 9.13
CA THR A 86 0.97 -8.90 8.78
C THR A 86 -0.14 -8.57 7.77
N HIS A 87 -0.82 -7.44 7.98
CA HIS A 87 -1.81 -6.92 7.04
C HIS A 87 -1.18 -6.62 5.67
N MET A 88 -0.05 -5.92 5.63
CA MET A 88 0.66 -5.60 4.39
C MET A 88 1.09 -6.86 3.62
N ILE A 89 1.60 -7.88 4.31
CA ILE A 89 1.96 -9.16 3.69
C ILE A 89 0.74 -9.80 3.01
N ALA A 90 -0.41 -9.83 3.69
CA ALA A 90 -1.64 -10.37 3.13
C ALA A 90 -2.13 -9.54 1.92
N GLU A 91 -2.01 -8.22 1.99
CA GLU A 91 -2.41 -7.31 0.93
C GLU A 91 -1.53 -7.47 -0.32
N TYR A 92 -0.21 -7.55 -0.16
CA TYR A 92 0.71 -7.88 -1.27
C TYR A 92 0.41 -9.26 -1.85
N ALA A 93 0.22 -10.29 -1.02
CA ALA A 93 -0.07 -11.63 -1.50
C ALA A 93 -1.35 -11.66 -2.36
N ARG A 94 -2.40 -10.97 -1.92
CA ARG A 94 -3.67 -10.85 -2.66
C ARG A 94 -3.47 -10.18 -4.01
N HIS A 95 -2.78 -9.04 -4.07
CA HIS A 95 -2.57 -8.31 -5.32
C HIS A 95 -1.57 -8.98 -6.26
N CYS A 96 -0.51 -9.59 -5.73
CA CYS A 96 0.40 -10.39 -6.53
C CYS A 96 -0.32 -11.60 -7.16
N GLY A 97 -1.21 -12.27 -6.40
CA GLY A 97 -2.06 -13.33 -6.95
C GLY A 97 -2.98 -12.84 -8.07
N HIS A 98 -3.63 -11.68 -7.90
CA HIS A 98 -4.44 -11.09 -8.98
C HIS A 98 -3.59 -10.72 -10.21
N ALA A 99 -2.42 -10.14 -10.00
CA ALA A 99 -1.50 -9.77 -11.08
C ALA A 99 -1.00 -11.00 -11.84
N ASP A 100 -0.73 -12.10 -11.14
CA ASP A 100 -0.30 -13.35 -11.76
C ASP A 100 -1.42 -13.93 -12.64
N LEU A 101 -2.66 -14.00 -12.15
CA LEU A 101 -3.81 -14.44 -12.96
C LEU A 101 -3.99 -13.60 -14.24
N ILE A 102 -3.75 -12.28 -14.17
CA ILE A 102 -3.80 -11.40 -15.34
C ILE A 102 -2.65 -11.71 -16.30
N ARG A 103 -1.42 -11.87 -15.78
CA ARG A 103 -0.23 -12.21 -16.56
C ARG A 103 -0.44 -13.54 -17.30
N GLU A 104 -0.88 -14.59 -16.61
CA GLU A 104 -1.19 -15.90 -17.20
C GLU A 104 -2.17 -15.80 -18.36
N ARG A 105 -3.17 -14.92 -18.26
CA ARG A 105 -4.15 -14.67 -19.33
C ARG A 105 -3.58 -13.93 -20.53
N ILE A 106 -2.53 -13.13 -20.33
CA ILE A 106 -1.88 -12.35 -21.39
C ILE A 106 -0.84 -13.20 -22.14
N ASP A 107 0.00 -13.94 -21.41
CA ASP A 107 1.13 -14.67 -22.01
C ASP A 107 0.90 -16.18 -22.19
N GLY A 108 -0.17 -16.73 -21.61
CA GLY A 108 -0.53 -18.15 -21.70
C GLY A 108 0.36 -19.09 -20.88
N GLN A 109 1.26 -18.56 -20.05
CA GLN A 109 2.14 -19.34 -19.18
C GLN A 109 1.58 -19.37 -17.76
N ALA A 110 1.31 -20.57 -17.24
CA ALA A 110 0.95 -20.74 -15.83
C ALA A 110 2.10 -20.29 -14.91
N GLY A 111 1.74 -19.68 -13.77
CA GLY A 111 2.67 -19.30 -12.71
C GLY A 111 3.39 -20.49 -12.08
N VAL A 112 4.46 -20.20 -11.32
CA VAL A 112 5.27 -21.18 -10.58
C VAL A 112 4.74 -21.34 -9.16
#